data_AF-A0A8J6BD23-F1
#
_entry.id   AF-A0A8J6BD23-F1
#
_cell.length_a   1.000
_cell.length_b   1.000
_cell.length_c   1.000
_cell.angle_alpha   90.00
_cell.angle_beta   90.00
_cell.angle_gamma   90.00
#
_symmetry.space_group_name_H-M   'P 1'
#
loop_
_entity.id
_entity.type
_entity.pdbx_description
1 polymer ?
#
loop_
_entity_poly.entity_id
_entity_poly.type
_entity_poly.pdbx_seq_one_letter_code
_entity_poly.pdbx_strand_id
1 'polypeptide(L)'
;MRFLRALRLIQFSEILQFLNILKTSNSIKLVNLLSIFISTWLTAAGFIHLVENSGDPWENFQNNQALTYWECVYLLMVTMSTVGYGDVYAKTTLGRLFMVFFILGG
;
A
#
# COMPACT_ATOMS: atom_id res chain seq x y z
N MET A 1 13.56 6.23 2.65
CA MET A 1 12.09 6.11 2.89
C MET A 1 11.78 4.90 3.75
N ARG A 2 11.15 5.07 4.93
CA ARG A 2 10.93 3.99 5.92
C ARG A 2 9.90 2.94 5.47
N PHE A 3 8.94 3.31 4.61
CA PHE A 3 7.87 2.43 4.12
C PHE A 3 8.34 1.34 3.13
N LEU A 4 9.45 1.56 2.41
CA LEU A 4 10.03 0.55 1.51
C LEU A 4 10.48 -0.73 2.25
N ARG A 5 10.54 -0.71 3.58
CA ARG A 5 10.79 -1.91 4.38
C ARG A 5 9.67 -2.95 4.25
N ALA A 6 8.44 -2.54 3.92
CA ALA A 6 7.31 -3.45 3.72
C ALA A 6 7.53 -4.40 2.53
N LEU A 7 8.29 -4.00 1.50
CA LEU A 7 8.69 -4.87 0.37
C LEU A 7 9.48 -6.10 0.81
N ARG A 8 10.16 -6.06 1.98
CA ARG A 8 10.86 -7.24 2.51
C ARG A 8 9.90 -8.38 2.88
N LEU A 9 8.60 -8.11 3.02
CA LEU A 9 7.60 -9.16 3.24
C LEU A 9 7.49 -10.14 2.06
N ILE A 10 7.99 -9.78 0.87
CA ILE A 10 8.10 -10.71 -0.27
C ILE A 10 9.02 -11.90 0.09
N GLN A 11 10.10 -11.64 0.82
CA GLN A 11 11.04 -12.68 1.25
C GLN A 11 10.46 -13.58 2.35
N PHE A 12 9.31 -13.24 2.94
CA PHE A 12 8.67 -14.04 3.98
C PHE A 12 8.31 -15.45 3.49
N SER A 13 7.82 -15.57 2.26
CA SER A 13 7.53 -16.87 1.66
C SER A 13 8.78 -17.73 1.50
N GLU A 14 9.91 -17.14 1.10
CA GLU A 14 11.19 -17.84 0.94
C GLU A 14 11.76 -18.30 2.29
N ILE A 15 11.65 -17.46 3.32
CA ILE A 15 12.09 -17.79 4.69
C ILE A 15 11.26 -18.96 5.25
N LEU A 16 9.95 -18.98 5.01
CA LEU A 16 9.07 -20.06 5.50
C LEU A 16 9.32 -21.40 4.80
N GLN A 17 9.78 -21.37 3.55
CA GLN A 17 10.27 -22.57 2.85
C GLN A 17 11.60 -23.04 3.43
N PHE A 18 12.52 -22.13 3.74
CA PHE A 18 13.80 -22.47 4.37
C PHE A 18 13.62 -23.12 5.76
N LEU A 19 12.61 -22.69 6.52
CA LEU A 19 12.25 -23.26 7.81
C LEU A 19 11.48 -24.60 7.72
N ASN A 20 11.27 -25.13 6.52
CA ASN A 20 10.62 -26.43 6.27
C ASN A 20 9.17 -26.53 6.82
N ILE A 21 8.51 -25.37 7.04
CA ILE A 21 7.12 -25.25 7.50
C ILE A 21 6.15 -25.45 6.33
N LEU A 22 6.48 -24.90 5.16
CA LEU A 22 5.67 -25.02 3.94
C LEU A 22 6.17 -26.19 3.09
N LYS A 23 5.48 -27.33 3.16
CA LYS A 23 5.86 -28.56 2.43
C LYS A 23 5.07 -28.78 1.15
N THR A 24 3.87 -28.21 1.05
CA THR A 24 2.95 -28.42 -0.07
C THR A 24 3.03 -27.27 -1.08
N SER A 25 3.11 -27.57 -2.37
CA SER A 25 3.17 -26.58 -3.46
C SER A 25 1.99 -25.60 -3.46
N ASN A 26 0.80 -26.05 -3.06
CA ASN A 26 -0.39 -25.20 -2.94
C ASN A 26 -0.24 -24.17 -1.80
N SER A 27 0.29 -24.59 -0.64
CA SER A 27 0.53 -23.70 0.49
C SER A 27 1.62 -22.67 0.17
N ILE A 28 2.66 -23.06 -0.57
CA ILE A 28 3.70 -22.15 -1.05
C ILE A 28 3.11 -21.07 -1.96
N LYS A 29 2.31 -21.46 -2.97
CA LYS A 29 1.67 -20.51 -3.88
C LYS A 29 0.75 -19.55 -3.13
N LEU A 30 -0.03 -20.08 -2.18
CA LEU A 30 -0.95 -19.28 -1.37
C LEU A 30 -0.21 -18.25 -0.51
N VAL A 31 0.84 -18.66 0.21
CA VAL A 31 1.64 -17.74 1.03
C VAL A 31 2.32 -16.70 0.16
N ASN A 32 2.86 -17.08 -1.00
CA ASN A 32 3.51 -16.13 -1.91
C ASN A 32 2.51 -15.07 -2.43
N LEU A 33 1.30 -15.49 -2.83
CA LEU A 33 0.24 -14.55 -3.26
C LEU A 33 -0.16 -13.59 -2.14
N LEU A 34 -0.37 -14.10 -0.92
CA LEU A 34 -0.70 -13.27 0.24
C LEU A 34 0.44 -12.30 0.60
N SER A 35 1.69 -12.75 0.58
CA SER A 35 2.87 -11.93 0.85
C SER A 35 3.01 -10.81 -0.17
N ILE A 36 2.84 -11.10 -1.47
CA ILE A 36 2.88 -10.08 -2.53
C ILE A 36 1.76 -9.07 -2.31
N PHE A 37 0.51 -9.53 -2.13
CA PHE A 37 -0.66 -8.68 -1.92
C PHE A 37 -0.48 -7.73 -0.73
N ILE A 38 -0.15 -8.26 0.45
CA ILE A 38 0.03 -7.48 1.67
C ILE A 38 1.21 -6.51 1.52
N SER A 39 2.31 -6.93 0.89
CA SER A 39 3.48 -6.07 0.71
C SER A 39 3.18 -4.87 -0.20
N THR A 40 2.50 -5.10 -1.31
CA THR A 40 2.13 -4.04 -2.27
C THR A 40 1.13 -3.08 -1.63
N TRP A 41 0.13 -3.61 -0.94
CA TRP A 41 -0.88 -2.79 -0.24
C TRP A 41 -0.25 -1.88 0.82
N LEU A 42 0.57 -2.42 1.72
CA LEU A 42 1.23 -1.61 2.77
C LEU A 42 2.23 -0.61 2.19
N THR A 43 2.94 -0.99 1.11
CA THR A 43 3.89 -0.09 0.45
C THR A 43 3.15 1.08 -0.22
N ALA A 44 2.03 0.81 -0.89
CA ALA A 44 1.17 1.83 -1.46
C ALA A 44 0.58 2.75 -0.37
N ALA A 45 0.19 2.20 0.78
CA ALA A 45 -0.31 2.98 1.93
C ALA A 45 0.76 3.94 2.47
N GLY A 46 2.01 3.47 2.56
CA GLY A 46 3.13 4.31 2.96
C GLY A 46 3.46 5.40 1.95
N PHE A 47 3.28 5.12 0.65
CA PHE A 47 3.47 6.11 -0.40
C PHE A 47 2.41 7.21 -0.35
N ILE A 48 1.12 6.86 -0.31
CA ILE A 48 0.04 7.86 -0.23
C ILE A 48 0.13 8.68 1.07
N HIS A 49 0.47 8.04 2.19
CA HIS A 49 0.70 8.74 3.46
C HIS A 49 1.83 9.77 3.37
N LEU A 50 2.94 9.44 2.70
CA LEU A 50 4.03 10.38 2.50
C LEU A 50 3.58 11.55 1.63
N VAL A 51 2.92 11.27 0.52
CA VAL A 51 2.50 12.28 -0.45
C VAL A 51 1.47 13.24 0.16
N GLU A 52 0.43 12.72 0.81
CA GLU A 52 -0.63 13.52 1.42
C GLU A 52 -0.11 14.37 2.61
N ASN A 53 0.77 13.81 3.46
CA ASN A 53 1.33 14.58 4.58
C ASN A 53 2.39 15.61 4.13
N SER A 54 3.10 15.35 3.04
CA SER A 54 4.07 16.32 2.53
C SER A 54 3.37 17.48 1.84
N GLY A 55 2.31 17.21 1.08
CA GLY A 55 1.65 18.19 0.22
C GLY A 55 2.33 18.30 -1.16
N ASP A 56 1.72 19.08 -2.04
CA ASP A 56 2.21 19.30 -3.40
C ASP A 56 3.29 20.41 -3.44
N PRO A 57 4.45 20.18 -4.11
CA PRO A 57 5.49 21.20 -4.23
C PRO A 57 5.05 22.46 -4.99
N TRP A 58 4.14 22.32 -5.95
CA TRP A 58 3.63 23.41 -6.79
C TRP A 58 2.67 24.35 -6.06
N GLU A 59 2.10 23.91 -4.94
CA GLU A 59 1.20 24.70 -4.08
C GLU A 59 1.93 25.19 -2.81
N ASN A 60 3.26 25.24 -2.84
CA ASN A 60 4.10 25.56 -1.66
C ASN A 60 3.76 24.70 -0.43
N PHE A 61 3.36 23.44 -0.63
CA PHE A 61 2.95 22.50 0.43
C PHE A 61 1.76 22.95 1.29
N GLN A 62 0.95 23.89 0.79
CA GLN A 62 -0.23 24.41 1.51
C GLN A 62 -1.38 23.40 1.58
N ASN A 63 -1.46 22.47 0.62
CA ASN A 63 -2.52 21.48 0.50
C ASN A 63 -2.21 20.14 1.21
N ASN A 64 -1.40 20.19 2.28
CA ASN A 64 -1.13 19.00 3.08
C ASN A 64 -2.42 18.48 3.75
N GLN A 65 -2.50 17.17 3.89
CA GLN A 65 -3.55 16.52 4.64
C GLN A 65 -2.90 15.63 5.68
N ALA A 66 -3.12 15.98 6.94
CA ALA A 66 -2.65 15.21 8.08
C ALA A 66 -3.46 13.90 8.19
N LEU A 67 -3.08 12.91 7.38
CA LEU A 67 -3.62 11.56 7.43
C LEU A 67 -2.69 10.68 8.24
N THR A 68 -3.26 9.91 9.15
CA THR A 68 -2.53 8.84 9.82
C THR A 68 -2.28 7.68 8.85
N TYR A 69 -1.21 6.92 9.10
CA TYR A 69 -0.89 5.75 8.28
C TYR A 69 -2.05 4.75 8.18
N TRP A 70 -2.80 4.57 9.26
CA TRP A 70 -3.93 3.64 9.30
C TRP A 70 -5.14 4.13 8.48
N GLU A 71 -5.39 5.44 8.42
CA GLU A 71 -6.40 6.00 7.51
C GLU A 71 -6.02 5.79 6.05
N CYS A 72 -4.73 5.89 5.71
CA CYS A 72 -4.24 5.57 4.36
C CYS A 72 -4.39 4.07 4.01
N VAL A 73 -4.14 3.18 4.98
CA VAL A 73 -4.36 1.73 4.81
C VAL A 73 -5.86 1.45 4.57
N TYR A 74 -6.73 2.08 5.36
CA TYR A 74 -8.18 2.00 5.20
C TYR A 74 -8.64 2.53 3.83
N LEU A 75 -8.18 3.71 3.42
CA LEU A 75 -8.46 4.31 2.11
C LEU A 75 -8.14 3.34 0.98
N LEU A 76 -6.96 2.72 1.00
CA LEU A 76 -6.56 1.79 -0.06
C LEU A 76 -7.36 0.49 -0.02
N MET A 77 -7.74 -0.01 1.16
CA MET A 77 -8.61 -1.20 1.26
C MET A 77 -9.99 -0.95 0.67
N VAL A 78 -10.60 0.19 1.00
CA VAL A 78 -11.91 0.63 0.48
C VAL A 78 -11.85 0.88 -1.03
N THR A 79 -10.71 1.38 -1.53
CA THR A 79 -10.50 1.62 -2.96
C THR A 79 -10.30 0.32 -3.74
N MET A 80 -9.44 -0.60 -3.27
CA MET A 80 -9.22 -1.91 -3.94
C MET A 80 -10.48 -2.77 -3.96
N SER A 81 -11.29 -2.70 -2.91
CA SER A 81 -12.59 -3.38 -2.87
C SER A 81 -13.67 -2.70 -3.70
N THR A 82 -13.35 -1.58 -4.39
CA THR A 82 -14.26 -0.78 -5.21
C THR A 82 -15.48 -0.21 -4.46
N VAL A 83 -15.41 -0.14 -3.13
CA VAL A 83 -16.49 0.38 -2.29
C VAL A 83 -16.57 1.90 -2.36
N GLY A 84 -15.43 2.58 -2.17
CA GLY A 84 -15.31 4.03 -2.39
C GLY A 84 -16.26 4.91 -1.57
N TYR A 85 -16.31 4.75 -0.23
CA TYR A 85 -17.19 5.53 0.65
C TYR A 85 -17.05 7.06 0.50
N GLY A 86 -15.84 7.55 0.18
CA GLY A 86 -15.56 8.97 0.00
C GLY A 86 -15.43 9.77 1.31
N ASP A 87 -15.38 9.09 2.45
CA ASP A 87 -15.11 9.65 3.78
C ASP A 87 -13.66 10.13 3.91
N VAL A 88 -12.73 9.31 3.44
CA VAL A 88 -11.30 9.63 3.30
C VAL A 88 -10.96 9.59 1.82
N TYR A 89 -10.24 10.60 1.33
CA TYR A 89 -9.78 10.67 -0.06
C TYR A 89 -8.51 11.51 -0.16
N ALA A 90 -7.75 11.29 -1.24
CA ALA A 90 -6.52 12.03 -1.56
C ALA A 90 -6.86 13.45 -2.06
N LYS A 91 -6.36 14.47 -1.38
CA LYS A 91 -6.54 15.89 -1.79
C LYS A 91 -5.42 16.38 -2.68
N THR A 92 -4.21 15.85 -2.50
CA THR A 92 -3.05 16.27 -3.29
C THR A 92 -3.16 15.79 -4.73
N THR A 93 -2.61 16.57 -5.65
CA THR A 93 -2.57 16.26 -7.09
C THR A 93 -1.73 15.01 -7.33
N LEU A 94 -0.57 14.92 -6.66
CA LEU A 94 0.27 13.73 -6.69
C LEU A 94 -0.44 12.50 -6.11
N GLY A 95 -1.18 12.66 -5.00
CA GLY A 95 -1.93 11.59 -4.38
C GLY A 95 -3.03 11.05 -5.31
N ARG A 96 -3.79 11.94 -5.96
CA ARG A 96 -4.80 11.55 -6.96
C ARG A 96 -4.21 10.83 -8.15
N LEU A 97 -3.09 11.31 -8.69
CA LEU A 97 -2.39 10.65 -9.79
C LEU A 97 -1.97 9.22 -9.39
N PHE A 98 -1.42 9.06 -8.19
CA PHE A 98 -1.07 7.74 -7.66
C PHE A 98 -2.28 6.84 -7.51
N MET A 99 -3.41 7.34 -7.00
CA MET A 99 -4.65 6.56 -6.88
C MET A 99 -5.15 6.06 -8.23
N VAL A 100 -5.05 6.84 -9.31
CA VAL A 100 -5.42 6.39 -10.66
C VAL A 100 -4.54 5.22 -11.11
N PHE A 101 -3.21 5.33 -10.97
CA PHE A 101 -2.31 4.23 -11.31
C PHE A 101 -2.54 3.00 -10.44
N PHE A 102 -2.86 3.20 -9.16
CA PHE A 102 -3.13 2.11 -8.23
C PHE A 102 -4.44 1.39 -8.56
N ILE A 103 -5.50 2.09 -8.96
CA ILE A 103 -6.77 1.48 -9.40
C ILE A 103 -6.60 0.72 -10.72
N LEU A 104 -5.74 1.20 -11.63
CA LEU A 104 -5.45 0.51 -12.89
C LEU A 104 -4.53 -0.70 -12.72
N GLY A 105 -3.65 -0.67 -11.72
CA GLY A 105 -2.65 -1.71 -11.48
C GLY A 105 -3.00 -2.73 -10.41
N GLY A 106 -3.93 -2.39 -9.50
CA GLY A 106 -4.47 -3.29 -8.47
C GLY A 106 -5.49 -4.26 -9.04
#